data_AF-A0A0B8QUU3-F1
#
_entry.id   AF-A0A0B8QUU3-F1
#
_cell.length_a   1.000
_cell.length_b   1.000
_cell.length_c   1.000
_cell.angle_alpha   90.00
_cell.angle_beta   90.00
_cell.angle_gamma   90.00
#
_symmetry.space_group_name_H-M   'P 1'
#
loop_
_entity.id
_entity.type
_entity.pdbx_description
1 polymer ?
#
loop_
_entity_poly.entity_id
_entity_poly.type
_entity_poly.pdbx_seq_one_letter_code
_entity_poly.pdbx_strand_id
1 'polypeptide(L)' 'MSDHRINLTLYRLNEVLEGDLGALIDPVIQEHQADQLAALSENG' A
#
# COMPACT_ATOMS: atom_id res chain seq x y z
N MET A 1 -14.20 -2.43 21.53
CA MET A 1 -13.71 -2.93 20.22
C MET A 1 -12.27 -3.34 20.43
N SER A 2 -11.99 -4.64 20.53
CA SER A 2 -10.61 -5.13 20.53
C SER A 2 -9.89 -4.57 19.31
N ASP A 3 -8.67 -4.10 19.49
CA ASP A 3 -7.89 -3.42 18.47
C ASP A 3 -7.64 -4.33 17.25
N HIS A 4 -8.54 -4.26 16.26
CA HIS A 4 -8.42 -4.99 15.02
C HIS A 4 -7.26 -4.46 14.16
N ARG A 5 -6.73 -3.26 14.46
CA ARG A 5 -5.63 -2.66 13.69
C ARG A 5 -4.32 -3.37 14.02
N ILE A 6 -4.08 -3.68 15.30
CA ILE A 6 -2.90 -4.49 15.71
C ILE A 6 -2.97 -5.89 15.09
N ASN A 7 -4.14 -6.52 15.10
CA ASN A 7 -4.31 -7.87 14.53
C ASN A 7 -4.11 -7.87 13.00
N LEU A 8 -4.66 -6.89 12.26
CA LEU A 8 -4.46 -6.76 10.81
C LEU A 8 -3.00 -6.48 10.43
N THR A 9 -2.22 -5.89 11.34
CA THR A 9 -0.80 -5.57 11.10
C THR A 9 0.09 -6.79 11.34
N LEU A 10 -0.26 -7.66 12.30
CA LEU A 10 0.46 -8.92 12.55
C LEU A 10 0.21 -9.99 11.48
N TYR A 11 -1.01 -10.12 10.96
CA TYR A 11 -1.30 -11.08 9.87
C TYR A 11 -0.48 -10.75 8.62
N ARG A 12 -0.44 -9.46 8.25
CA ARG A 12 0.33 -8.99 7.11
C ARG A 12 1.84 -9.03 7.33
N LEU A 13 2.31 -9.03 8.58
CA LEU A 13 3.74 -9.17 8.88
C LEU A 13 4.27 -10.56 8.52
N ASN A 14 3.51 -11.63 8.81
CA ASN A 14 3.92 -12.98 8.42
C ASN A 14 3.94 -13.13 6.90
N GLU A 15 2.91 -12.67 6.21
CA GLU A 15 2.83 -12.68 4.74
C GLU A 15 4.01 -11.93 4.11
N VAL A 16 4.36 -10.76 4.67
CA VAL A 16 5.52 -9.96 4.24
C VAL A 16 6.84 -10.69 4.49
N LEU A 17 7.01 -11.34 5.65
CA LEU A 17 8.20 -12.14 5.95
C LEU A 17 8.30 -13.42 5.10
N GLU A 18 7.16 -13.96 4.67
CA GLU A 18 7.06 -15.07 3.70
C GLU A 18 7.27 -14.61 2.25
N GLY A 19 7.38 -13.29 2.01
CA GLY A 19 7.73 -12.70 0.71
C GLY A 19 6.53 -12.19 -0.09
N ASP A 20 5.31 -12.25 0.46
CA ASP A 20 4.13 -11.64 -0.15
C ASP A 20 4.11 -10.14 0.15
N LEU A 21 4.85 -9.40 -0.69
CA LEU A 21 4.94 -7.94 -0.63
C LEU A 21 3.87 -7.26 -1.48
N GLY A 22 3.02 -8.00 -2.19
CA GLY A 22 2.04 -7.43 -3.13
C GLY A 22 1.10 -6.44 -2.45
N ALA A 23 0.63 -6.79 -1.24
CA ALA A 23 -0.23 -5.95 -0.42
C ALA A 23 0.41 -4.61 0.03
N LEU A 24 1.74 -4.49 -0.03
CA LEU A 24 2.48 -3.25 0.25
C LEU A 24 2.89 -2.51 -1.02
N ILE A 25 3.28 -3.24 -2.07
CA ILE A 25 3.80 -2.67 -3.31
C ILE A 25 2.67 -2.05 -4.14
N ASP A 26 1.53 -2.74 -4.27
CA ASP A 26 0.42 -2.28 -5.13
C ASP A 26 -0.13 -0.91 -4.70
N PRO A 27 -0.40 -0.62 -3.42
CA PRO A 27 -0.85 0.70 -2.98
C PRO A 27 0.17 1.80 -3.27
N VAL A 28 1.46 1.52 -3.06
CA VAL A 28 2.55 2.49 -3.31
C VAL A 28 2.66 2.81 -4.80
N ILE A 29 2.52 1.81 -5.68
CA ILE A 29 2.48 2.03 -7.13
C ILE A 29 1.26 2.85 -7.53
N GLN A 30 0.08 2.54 -6.98
CA GLN A 30 -1.15 3.28 -7.28
C GLN A 30 -1.06 4.75 -6.87
N GLU A 31 -0.54 5.04 -5.68
CA GLU A 31 -0.31 6.41 -5.20
C GLU A 31 0.65 7.15 -6.13
N HIS A 32 1.79 6.52 -6.45
CA HIS A 32 2.76 7.13 -7.36
C HIS A 32 2.20 7.40 -8.76
N GLN A 33 1.40 6.49 -9.32
CA GLN A 33 0.74 6.69 -10.61
C GLN A 33 -0.30 7.81 -10.58
N ALA A 34 -1.05 7.91 -9.49
CA ALA A 34 -2.00 9.00 -9.30
C ALA A 34 -1.28 10.36 -9.25
N ASP A 35 -0.16 10.44 -8.54
CA ASP A 35 0.67 11.65 -8.48
C ASP A 35 1.25 12.02 -9.85
N GLN A 36 1.75 11.03 -10.61
CA GLN A 36 2.24 11.25 -11.97
C GLN A 36 1.14 11.77 -12.89
N LEU A 37 -0.07 11.22 -12.81
CA LEU A 37 -1.20 11.65 -13.61
C LEU A 37 -1.65 13.08 -13.25
N ALA A 38 -1.64 13.42 -11.96
CA ALA A 38 -1.92 14.77 -11.48
C ALA A 38 -0.87 15.76 -12.02
N ALA A 39 0.42 15.42 -11.92
CA ALA A 39 1.51 16.26 -12.42
C ALA A 39 1.47 16.48 -13.94
N LEU A 40 1.01 15.49 -14.72
CA LEU A 40 0.80 15.65 -16.16
C LEU A 40 -0.39 16.58 -16.47
N SER A 41 -1.44 16.54 -15.64
CA SER A 41 -2.62 17.39 -15.78
C SER A 41 -2.33 18.85 -15.38
N GLU A 42 -1.41 19.09 -14.45
CA GLU A 42 -0.98 20.44 -14.06
C GLU A 42 -0.07 21.12 -15.09
N ASN A 43 0.60 20.36 -15.96
CA ASN A 43 1.45 20.88 -17.04
C ASN A 43 0.71 21.06 -18.39
N GLY A 44 -0.61 20.88 -18.41
CA GLY A 44 -1.49 21.01 -19.57
C GLY A 44 -2.31 22.29 -19.59
#